data_AF-A0AB35Y615-F1
#
_entry.id   AF-A0AB35Y615-F1
#
_cell.length_a   1.000
_cell.length_b   1.000
_cell.length_c   1.000
_cell.angle_alpha   90.00
_cell.angle_beta   90.00
_cell.angle_gamma   90.00
#
_symmetry.space_group_name_H-M   'P 1'
#
loop_
_entity.id
_entity.type
_entity.pdbx_description
1 polymer ?
#
loop_
_entity_poly.entity_id
_entity_poly.type
_entity_poly.pdbx_seq_one_letter_code
_entity_poly.pdbx_strand_id
1 'polypeptide(L)' 'MDKNNITSVKIPAGAFCGHNCSDGCIYWNPYDRDSNGRQYCSHYDAYYYPRERQGCLSYED' A
#
# COMPACT_ATOMS: atom_id res chain seq x y z
N MET A 1 1.69 26.07 -38.96
CA MET A 1 0.78 25.22 -38.17
C MET A 1 1.65 24.28 -37.35
N ASP A 2 1.38 24.25 -36.06
CA ASP A 2 2.38 24.15 -35.01
C ASP A 2 2.94 22.74 -34.82
N LYS A 3 4.27 22.69 -34.69
CA LYS A 3 5.02 21.51 -34.30
C LYS A 3 4.81 21.28 -32.80
N ASN A 4 4.48 20.04 -32.42
CA ASN A 4 4.62 19.48 -31.08
C ASN A 4 3.57 19.92 -30.03
N ASN A 5 2.33 19.45 -30.17
CA ASN A 5 1.47 19.25 -28.99
C ASN A 5 1.93 17.97 -28.27
N ILE A 6 3.07 18.06 -27.56
CA ILE A 6 3.46 17.05 -26.59
C ILE A 6 2.55 17.24 -25.38
N THR A 7 1.50 16.45 -25.27
CA THR A 7 0.75 16.30 -24.02
C THR A 7 1.68 15.70 -22.99
N SER A 8 2.25 16.54 -22.13
CA SER A 8 3.13 16.08 -21.05
C SER A 8 2.28 15.30 -20.04
N VAL A 9 2.44 13.99 -20.01
CA VAL A 9 1.89 13.17 -18.91
C VAL A 9 2.76 13.44 -17.69
N LYS A 10 2.20 14.13 -16.68
CA LYS A 10 2.83 14.23 -15.37
C LYS A 10 2.64 12.89 -14.66
N ILE A 11 3.67 12.06 -14.67
CA ILE A 11 3.70 10.90 -13.79
C ILE A 11 3.88 11.42 -12.37
N PRO A 12 2.94 11.15 -11.44
CA PRO A 12 3.10 11.56 -10.06
C PRO A 12 4.38 10.94 -9.49
N ALA A 13 5.22 11.79 -8.89
CA ALA A 13 6.40 11.35 -8.16
C ALA A 13 5.99 11.11 -6.71
N GLY A 14 6.17 9.88 -6.24
CA GLY A 14 5.87 9.45 -4.88
C GLY A 14 6.43 8.05 -4.63
N ALA A 15 6.57 7.65 -3.38
CA ALA A 15 6.88 6.27 -3.05
C ALA A 15 5.62 5.43 -3.29
N PHE A 16 5.76 4.36 -4.06
CA PHE A 16 4.69 3.37 -4.16
C PHE A 16 4.61 2.68 -2.79
N CYS A 17 3.59 2.99 -1.99
CA CYS A 17 3.34 2.29 -0.73
C CYS A 17 2.89 0.82 -0.95
N GLY A 18 3.15 0.23 -2.12
CA GLY A 18 2.90 -1.19 -2.42
C GLY A 18 3.91 -2.13 -1.77
N HIS A 19 4.38 -1.72 -0.60
CA HIS A 19 5.09 -2.53 0.36
C HIS A 19 4.08 -3.50 0.98
N ASN A 20 4.47 -4.74 1.21
CA ASN A 20 3.65 -5.61 2.05
C ASN A 20 3.59 -5.04 3.47
N CYS A 21 2.73 -5.57 4.32
CA CYS A 21 2.58 -5.05 5.67
C CYS A 21 3.88 -5.06 6.50
N SER A 22 4.84 -5.92 6.16
CA SER A 22 6.13 -6.00 6.84
C SER A 22 7.10 -4.86 6.49
N ASP A 23 6.83 -4.10 5.43
CA ASP A 23 7.83 -3.23 4.79
C ASP A 23 7.50 -1.74 5.03
N GLY A 24 6.96 -1.44 6.22
CA GLY A 24 6.78 -0.08 6.73
C GLY A 24 5.37 0.50 6.58
N CYS A 25 4.34 -0.35 6.45
CA CYS A 25 2.96 0.10 6.30
C CYS A 25 2.43 0.78 7.58
N ILE A 26 1.98 2.03 7.46
CA ILE A 26 1.52 2.84 8.61
C ILE A 26 0.26 2.30 9.30
N TYR A 27 -0.53 1.52 8.57
CA TYR A 27 -1.75 0.90 9.07
C TYR A 27 -1.50 -0.45 9.75
N TRP A 28 -0.24 -0.90 9.76
CA TRP A 28 0.12 -2.21 10.26
C TRP A 28 0.54 -2.18 11.72
N ASN A 29 -0.08 -3.04 12.52
CA ASN A 29 0.31 -3.26 13.91
C ASN A 29 0.90 -4.67 14.09
N PRO A 30 2.24 -4.81 14.17
CA PRO A 30 2.88 -6.12 14.30
C PRO A 30 2.74 -6.76 15.70
N TYR A 31 2.23 -6.01 16.67
CA TYR A 31 2.06 -6.43 18.06
C TYR A 31 0.66 -6.94 18.37
N ASP A 32 -0.35 -6.46 17.63
CA ASP A 32 -1.72 -6.98 17.70
C ASP A 32 -1.82 -8.22 16.82
N ARG A 33 -2.00 -9.38 17.45
CA ARG A 33 -1.99 -10.67 16.79
C ARG A 33 -3.19 -11.52 17.16
N ASP A 34 -3.76 -12.17 16.16
CA ASP A 34 -4.79 -13.18 16.40
C ASP A 34 -4.19 -14.53 16.83
N SER A 35 -5.07 -15.49 17.15
CA SER A 35 -4.66 -16.85 17.56
C SER A 35 -3.87 -17.62 16.51
N ASN A 36 -3.89 -17.19 15.24
CA ASN A 36 -3.19 -17.81 14.12
C ASN A 36 -1.85 -17.09 13.81
N GLY A 37 -1.49 -16.08 14.61
CA GLY A 37 -0.26 -15.29 14.43
C GLY A 37 -0.33 -14.28 13.28
N ARG A 38 -1.51 -14.01 12.74
CA ARG A 38 -1.75 -12.90 11.82
C ARG A 38 -1.70 -11.59 12.60
N GLN A 39 -1.31 -10.51 11.95
CA GLN A 39 -1.13 -9.19 12.50
C GLN A 39 -2.21 -8.24 11.97
N TYR A 40 -2.59 -7.26 12.78
CA TYR A 40 -3.72 -6.39 12.50
C TYR A 40 -3.38 -5.27 11.51
N CYS A 41 -4.27 -5.01 10.54
CA CYS A 41 -4.25 -3.86 9.65
C CYS A 41 -5.47 -2.98 9.86
N SER A 42 -5.27 -1.72 10.26
CA SER A 42 -6.36 -0.77 10.54
C SER A 42 -7.02 -0.19 9.29
N HIS A 43 -6.36 -0.23 8.13
CA HIS A 43 -6.93 0.25 6.86
C HIS A 43 -8.08 -0.63 6.37
N TYR A 44 -7.96 -1.94 6.58
CA TYR A 44 -8.93 -2.94 6.14
C TYR A 44 -9.75 -3.55 7.29
N ASP A 45 -9.47 -3.15 8.54
CA ASP A 45 -10.07 -3.72 9.76
C ASP A 45 -9.98 -5.26 9.78
N ALA A 46 -8.78 -5.78 9.45
CA ALA A 46 -8.58 -7.20 9.21
C ALA A 46 -7.16 -7.68 9.58
N TYR A 47 -7.04 -8.99 9.80
CA TYR A 47 -5.78 -9.65 10.16
C TYR A 47 -5.15 -10.34 8.95
N TYR A 48 -3.87 -10.02 8.69
CA TYR A 48 -3.06 -10.60 7.60
C TYR A 48 -1.73 -11.16 8.12
N TYR A 49 -1.06 -12.01 7.35
CA TYR A 49 0.35 -12.27 7.54
C TYR A 49 1.19 -11.14 6.93
N PRO A 50 2.36 -10.80 7.49
CA PRO A 50 3.21 -9.72 6.95
C PRO A 50 3.62 -9.89 5.48
N ARG A 51 3.67 -11.14 5.03
CA ARG A 51 4.00 -11.54 3.64
C ARG A 51 2.82 -11.43 2.67
N GLU A 52 1.60 -11.27 3.19
CA GLU A 52 0.41 -11.15 2.35
C GLU A 52 0.36 -9.78 1.70
N ARG A 53 -0.01 -9.78 0.43
CA ARG A 53 -0.11 -8.57 -0.38
C ARG A 53 -1.38 -7.77 -0.08
N GLN A 54 -2.41 -8.41 0.45
CA GLN A 54 -3.74 -7.82 0.61
C GLN A 54 -3.82 -6.73 1.68
N GLY A 55 -2.89 -6.66 2.62
CA GLY A 55 -3.02 -5.74 3.75
C GLY A 55 -2.52 -4.31 3.51
N CYS A 56 -1.76 -4.01 2.45
CA CYS A 56 -1.20 -2.66 2.19
C CYS A 56 -1.14 -2.25 0.71
N LEU A 57 -1.90 -2.89 -0.18
CA LEU A 57 -1.96 -2.55 -1.61
C LEU A 57 -3.10 -1.59 -1.99
N SER A 58 -3.63 -0.80 -1.04
CA SER A 58 -4.68 0.17 -1.38
C SER A 58 -4.07 1.34 -2.16
N TYR A 59 -4.54 1.53 -3.39
CA TYR A 59 -4.46 2.81 -4.07
C TYR A 59 -5.74 3.58 -3.72
N GLU A 60 -5.61 4.82 -3.25
CA GLU A 60 -6.75 5.74 -3.16
C GLU A 60 -6.79 6.55 -4.46
N ASP A 61 -7.96 6.57 -5.11
CA ASP A 61 -8.22 7.31 -6.36
C ASP A 61 -8.14 8.83 -6.19
#